data_AF-A0A2E3IW26-F1
#
_entry.id   AF-A0A2E3IW26-F1
#
_cell.length_a   1.000
_cell.length_b   1.000
_cell.length_c   1.000
_cell.angle_alpha   90.00
_cell.angle_beta   90.00
_cell.angle_gamma   90.00
#
_symmetry.space_group_name_H-M   'P 1'
#
loop_
_entity.id
_entity.type
_entity.pdbx_description
1 polymer ?
#
loop_
_entity_poly.entity_id
_entity_poly.type
_entity_poly.pdbx_seq_one_letter_code
_entity_poly.pdbx_strand_id
1 'polypeptide(L)' 'AQLKACTRQAILDAIERGAIDGQKVGRNFLVRKNGKFESLQPNPRRQKAGRGGHRSDER' A
#
# COMPACT_ATOMS: atom_id res chain seq x y z
N ALA A 1 0.91 6.04 11.62
CA ALA A 1 0.16 5.65 10.40
C ALA A 1 -0.40 4.25 10.60
N GLN A 2 -1.64 3.98 10.18
CA GLN A 2 -2.24 2.65 10.31
C GLN A 2 -1.63 1.72 9.25
N LEU A 3 -0.90 0.69 9.70
CA LEU A 3 -0.20 -0.23 8.80
C LEU A 3 -1.23 -1.21 8.21
N LYS A 4 -1.61 -1.05 6.94
CA LYS A 4 -2.19 -2.15 6.18
C LYS A 4 -1.06 -3.09 5.77
N ALA A 5 -1.24 -4.38 5.97
CA ALA A 5 -0.28 -5.44 5.64
C ALA A 5 -0.17 -5.61 4.10
N CYS A 6 0.22 -4.56 3.39
CA CYS A 6 0.31 -4.49 1.95
C CYS A 6 1.55 -3.72 1.52
N THR A 7 2.05 -4.04 0.33
CA THR A 7 3.25 -3.40 -0.21
C THR A 7 2.96 -1.95 -0.58
N ARG A 8 4.00 -1.11 -0.58
CA ARG A 8 3.91 0.28 -1.06
C ARG A 8 3.34 0.35 -2.49
N GLN A 9 3.75 -0.57 -3.36
CA GLN A 9 3.26 -0.64 -4.74
C GLN A 9 1.74 -0.92 -4.79
N ALA A 10 1.21 -1.77 -3.92
CA ALA A 10 -0.23 -2.03 -3.88
C ALA A 10 -1.04 -0.77 -3.50
N ILE A 11 -0.50 0.11 -2.65
CA ILE A 11 -1.12 1.40 -2.33
C ILE A 11 -1.06 2.33 -3.54
N LEU A 12 0.06 2.39 -4.27
CA LEU A 12 0.17 3.20 -5.49
C LEU A 12 -0.81 2.75 -6.57
N ASP A 13 -0.85 1.45 -6.86
CA ASP A 13 -1.77 0.88 -7.84
C ASP A 13 -3.24 1.16 -7.45
N ALA A 14 -3.55 1.14 -6.15
CA ALA A 14 -4.89 1.44 -5.67
C ALA A 14 -5.26 2.93 -5.84
N ILE A 15 -4.29 3.84 -5.69
CA ILE A 15 -4.48 5.27 -5.98
C ILE A 15 -4.70 5.46 -7.48
N GLU A 16 -3.84 4.88 -8.33
CA GLU A 16 -3.95 4.98 -9.79
C GLU A 16 -5.28 4.44 -10.33
N ARG A 17 -5.82 3.40 -9.71
CA ARG A 17 -7.13 2.81 -10.06
C ARG A 17 -8.32 3.55 -9.45
N GLY A 18 -8.11 4.59 -8.64
CA GLY A 18 -9.17 5.32 -7.93
C GLY A 18 -9.85 4.52 -6.81
N ALA A 19 -9.28 3.37 -6.43
CA ALA A 19 -9.80 2.50 -5.38
C ALA A 19 -9.58 3.09 -3.98
N ILE A 20 -8.57 3.93 -3.79
CA ILE A 20 -8.38 4.76 -2.59
C ILE A 20 -8.04 6.19 -3.00
N ASP A 21 -8.44 7.14 -2.17
CA ASP A 21 -8.13 8.54 -2.42
C ASP A 21 -6.76 8.86 -1.81
N GLY A 22 -5.80 9.18 -2.68
CA GLY A 22 -4.44 9.53 -2.29
C GLY A 22 -3.84 10.59 -3.18
N GLN A 23 -2.89 11.34 -2.63
CA GLN A 23 -2.19 12.43 -3.30
C GLN A 23 -0.68 12.26 -3.13
N LYS A 24 0.07 12.45 -4.22
CA LYS A 24 1.52 12.53 -4.17
C LYS A 24 1.94 13.89 -3.62
N VAL A 25 2.76 13.88 -2.57
CA VAL A 25 3.36 15.08 -1.95
C VAL A 25 4.87 14.89 -1.89
N GLY A 26 5.57 15.44 -2.88
CA GLY A 26 7.01 15.24 -3.07
C GLY A 26 7.35 13.76 -3.29
N ARG A 27 8.19 13.22 -2.39
CA ARG A 27 8.58 11.78 -2.40
C ARG A 27 7.56 10.89 -1.68
N ASN A 28 6.65 11.49 -0.93
CA ASN A 28 5.67 10.79 -0.09
C ASN A 28 4.31 10.72 -0.79
N PHE A 29 3.46 9.82 -0.31
CA PHE A 29 2.05 9.74 -0.69
C PHE A 29 1.21 9.92 0.57
N LEU A 30 0.29 10.87 0.53
CA LEU A 30 -0.73 11.05 1.54
C LEU A 30 -1.95 10.25 1.10
N VAL A 31 -2.45 9.39 1.99
CA VAL A 31 -3.66 8.61 1.77
C VAL A 31 -4.74 9.11 2.70
N ARG A 32 -5.91 9.41 2.17
CA ARG A 32 -7.03 9.87 2.98
C ARG A 32 -7.65 8.68 3.71
N LYS A 33 -7.74 8.77 5.03
CA LYS A 33 -8.44 7.74 5.84
C LYS A 33 -9.95 7.93 5.68
N ASN A 34 -10.53 7.26 4.70
CA ASN A 34 -11.97 7.25 4.43
C ASN A 34 -12.47 5.82 4.18
N GLY A 35 -13.78 5.65 3.92
CA GLY A 35 -14.38 4.33 3.71
C GLY A 35 -13.73 3.52 2.58
N LYS A 36 -13.19 4.17 1.54
CA LYS A 36 -12.43 3.51 0.48
C LYS A 36 -11.12 2.93 1.01
N PHE A 37 -10.37 3.71 1.79
CA PHE A 37 -9.15 3.23 2.42
C PHE A 37 -9.42 2.09 3.41
N GLU A 38 -10.48 2.19 4.21
CA GLU A 38 -10.83 1.16 5.20
C GLU A 38 -11.27 -0.16 4.55
N SER A 39 -12.10 -0.08 3.50
CA SER A 39 -12.57 -1.24 2.73
C SER A 39 -11.52 -1.85 1.80
N LEU A 40 -10.42 -1.15 1.50
CA LEU A 40 -9.35 -1.68 0.65
C LEU A 40 -8.83 -3.01 1.18
N GLN A 41 -9.12 -4.11 0.47
CA GLN A 41 -8.47 -5.39 0.71
C GLN A 41 -7.27 -5.50 -0.23
N PRO A 42 -6.03 -5.47 0.30
CA PRO A 42 -4.86 -5.54 -0.54
C PRO A 42 -4.76 -6.90 -1.26
N ASN A 43 -4.56 -6.87 -2.58
CA ASN A 43 -4.59 -8.06 -3.42
C ASN A 43 -3.51 -9.09 -3.00
N PRO A 44 -3.89 -10.31 -2.54
CA PRO A 44 -2.95 -11.30 -2.03
C PRO A 44 -1.86 -11.70 -3.04
N ARG A 45 -2.21 -11.77 -4.34
CA ARG A 45 -1.26 -12.13 -5.41
C ARG A 45 -0.13 -11.10 -5.55
N ARG A 46 -0.43 -9.81 -5.36
CA ARG A 46 0.57 -8.72 -5.44
C ARG A 46 1.40 -8.57 -4.16
N GLN A 47 0.92 -9.07 -3.02
CA GLN A 47 1.72 -9.12 -1.79
C GLN A 47 2.81 -10.21 -1.84
N LYS A 48 2.54 -11.35 -2.48
CA LYS A 48 3.48 -12.46 -2.58
C LYS A 48 4.81 -12.05 -3.25
N ALA A 49 4.74 -11.16 -4.24
CA ALA A 49 5.91 -10.59 -4.92
C ALA A 49 6.78 -9.71 -4.00
N GLY A 50 6.18 -9.00 -3.04
CA GLY A 50 6.92 -8.16 -2.08
C GLY A 50 7.54 -8.93 -0.93
N ARG A 51 6.98 -10.10 -0.56
CA ARG A 51 7.52 -10.94 0.53
C ARG A 51 8.85 -11.62 0.17
N GLY A 52 9.19 -11.76 -1.11
CA GLY A 52 10.47 -12.31 -1.55
C GLY A 52 11.69 -11.37 -1.35
N GLY A 53 11.46 -10.11 -0.97
CA GLY A 53 12.51 -9.11 -0.75
C GLY A 53 12.85 -8.82 0.71
N HIS A 54 12.12 -9.39 1.68
CA HIS A 54 12.51 -9.30 3.09
C HIS A 54 13.63 -10.30 3.37
N ARG A 55 14.88 -9.91 3.05
CA ARG A 55 16.01 -10.41 3.84
C ARG A 55 15.76 -9.92 5.27
N SER A 56 15.48 -10.86 6.15
CA SER A 56 15.74 -10.73 7.58
C SER A 56 17.22 -10.35 7.73
N ASP A 57 17.49 -9.04 7.84
CA ASP A 57 18.72 -8.56 8.47
C ASP A 57 18.54 -8.82 9.97
N GLU A 58 18.93 -10.02 10.35
CA GLU A 58 19.27 -10.37 11.72
C GLU A 58 20.81 -10.29 11.80
N ARG A 59 21.32 -9.19 12.35
CA ARG A 59 22.67 -9.06 12.88
C ARG A 59 22.73 -7.95 13.92
#